data_AF-A0A3P3T9H7-F1
#
_entry.id   AF-A0A3P3T9H7-F1
#
_cell.length_a   1.000
_cell.length_b   1.000
_cell.length_c   1.000
_cell.angle_alpha   90.00
_cell.angle_beta   90.00
_cell.angle_gamma   90.00
#
_symmetry.space_group_name_H-M   'P 1'
#
loop_
_entity.id
_entity.type
_entity.pdbx_description
1 polymer ?
#
loop_
_entity_poly.entity_id
_entity_poly.type
_entity_poly.pdbx_seq_one_letter_code
_entity_poly.pdbx_strand_id
1 'polypeptide(L)' 'MIEEITVNRSESETLKKRLKKEGWLSAHYYTRRGVNIVKLRNLAKRNEIDAKLLSMDGTTTWYYKETDVNRLKSENMC' A
#
# COMPACT_ATOMS: atom_id res chain seq x y z
N MET A 1 3.03 3.23 10.12
CA MET A 1 1.74 2.95 10.80
C MET A 1 0.84 2.17 9.85
N ILE A 2 0.04 1.22 10.36
CA ILE A 2 -0.90 0.44 9.54
C ILE A 2 -2.34 0.90 9.82
N GLU A 3 -3.04 1.34 8.79
CA GLU A 3 -4.46 1.73 8.85
C GLU A 3 -5.32 0.69 8.11
N GLU A 4 -6.37 0.17 8.74
CA GLU A 4 -7.32 -0.74 8.10
C GLU A 4 -8.61 0.00 7.74
N ILE A 5 -9.07 -0.20 6.51
CA ILE A 5 -10.27 0.43 5.96
C ILE A 5 -11.13 -0.68 5.37
N THR A 6 -12.32 -0.88 5.94
CA THR A 6 -13.32 -1.78 5.38
C THR A 6 -14.34 -0.98 4.59
N VAL A 7 -14.60 -1.39 3.35
CA VAL A 7 -15.55 -0.71 2.45
C VAL A 7 -16.36 -1.72 1.66
N ASN A 8 -17.54 -1.29 1.21
CA ASN A 8 -18.29 -2.03 0.21
C ASN A 8 -17.75 -1.74 -1.21
N ARG A 9 -18.30 -2.45 -2.21
CA ARG A 9 -17.86 -2.33 -3.60
C ARG A 9 -18.01 -0.91 -4.18
N SER A 10 -19.10 -0.20 -3.88
CA SER A 10 -19.34 1.15 -4.43
C SER A 10 -18.40 2.20 -3.83
N GLU A 11 -18.12 2.10 -2.53
CA GLU A 11 -17.15 2.93 -1.82
C GLU A 11 -15.71 2.64 -2.27
N SER A 12 -15.41 1.38 -2.61
CA SER A 12 -14.06 0.96 -2.98
C SER A 12 -13.51 1.71 -4.19
N GLU A 13 -14.33 2.01 -5.19
CA GLU A 13 -13.88 2.68 -6.41
C GLU A 13 -13.54 4.16 -6.15
N THR A 14 -14.38 4.84 -5.37
CA THR A 14 -14.12 6.22 -4.93
C THR A 14 -12.87 6.27 -4.04
N LEU A 15 -12.72 5.33 -3.12
CA LEU A 15 -11.57 5.25 -2.23
C LEU A 15 -10.28 4.96 -2.99
N LYS A 16 -10.27 4.02 -3.93
CA LYS A 16 -9.09 3.73 -4.78
C LYS A 16 -8.61 4.96 -5.54
N LYS A 17 -9.54 5.76 -6.08
CA LYS A 17 -9.20 7.03 -6.75
C LYS A 17 -8.57 8.04 -5.79
N ARG A 18 -9.14 8.19 -4.59
CA ARG A 18 -8.60 9.07 -3.55
C ARG A 18 -7.20 8.62 -3.10
N LEU A 19 -7.04 7.33 -2.79
CA LEU A 19 -5.77 6.73 -2.41
C LEU A 19 -4.69 7.01 -3.45
N LYS A 20 -4.98 6.77 -4.73
CA LYS A 20 -4.04 7.05 -5.82
C LYS A 20 -3.67 8.54 -5.89
N LYS A 21 -4.62 9.45 -5.71
CA LYS A 21 -4.37 10.91 -5.69
C LYS A 21 -3.48 11.33 -4.52
N GLU A 22 -3.62 10.65 -3.39
CA GLU A 22 -2.81 10.85 -2.17
C GLU A 22 -1.45 10.12 -2.21
N GLY A 23 -1.12 9.46 -3.33
CA GLY A 23 0.15 8.74 -3.50
C GLY A 23 0.18 7.34 -2.87
N TRP A 24 -0.96 6.78 -2.51
CA TRP A 24 -1.07 5.39 -2.06
C TRP A 24 -1.29 4.46 -3.25
N LEU A 25 -0.37 3.52 -3.43
CA LEU A 25 -0.39 2.58 -4.54
C LEU A 25 -0.47 1.15 -4.01
N SER A 26 -1.21 0.29 -4.73
CA SER A 26 -1.45 -1.06 -4.28
C SER A 26 -0.19 -1.92 -4.32
N ALA A 27 -0.13 -2.95 -3.49
CA ALA A 27 0.93 -3.96 -3.53
C ALA A 27 1.09 -4.53 -4.94
N HIS A 28 -0.01 -4.76 -5.66
CA HIS A 28 0.01 -5.24 -7.05
C HIS A 28 0.74 -4.29 -8.00
N TYR A 29 0.55 -2.97 -7.83
CA TYR A 29 1.27 -1.97 -8.60
C TYR A 29 2.79 -2.08 -8.38
N TYR A 30 3.21 -2.25 -7.14
CA TYR A 30 4.62 -2.39 -6.77
C TYR A 30 5.25 -3.71 -7.22
N THR A 31 4.53 -4.83 -7.08
CA THR A 31 4.97 -6.14 -7.58
C THR A 31 5.24 -6.08 -9.08
N ARG A 32 4.35 -5.44 -9.86
CA ARG A 32 4.54 -5.26 -11.32
C ARG A 32 5.77 -4.42 -11.67
N ARG A 33 6.33 -3.67 -10.72
CA ARG A 33 7.55 -2.86 -10.87
C ARG A 33 8.77 -3.49 -10.19
N GLY A 34 8.71 -4.79 -9.89
CA GLY A 34 9.80 -5.55 -9.29
C GLY A 34 10.05 -5.26 -7.81
N VAL A 35 9.16 -4.54 -7.13
CA VAL A 35 9.35 -4.22 -5.71
C VAL A 35 8.94 -5.40 -4.84
N ASN A 36 9.79 -5.78 -3.88
CA ASN A 36 9.51 -6.85 -2.95
C ASN A 36 8.44 -6.45 -1.91
N ILE A 37 7.18 -6.83 -2.18
CA ILE A 37 6.04 -6.52 -1.30
C ILE A 37 6.10 -7.23 0.06
N VAL A 38 6.82 -8.36 0.19
CA VAL A 38 7.03 -9.04 1.47
C VAL A 38 7.91 -8.17 2.37
N LYS A 39 8.95 -7.56 1.79
CA LYS A 39 9.80 -6.60 2.49
C LYS A 39 9.01 -5.37 2.93
N LEU A 40 8.21 -4.77 2.04
CA LEU A 40 7.35 -3.63 2.39
C LEU A 40 6.39 -3.97 3.54
N ARG A 41 5.77 -5.15 3.50
CA ARG A 41 4.88 -5.61 4.58
C ARG A 41 5.62 -5.71 5.91
N ASN A 42 6.85 -6.24 5.92
CA ASN A 42 7.65 -6.35 7.14
C ASN A 42 8.05 -4.97 7.69
N LEU A 43 8.44 -4.04 6.82
CA LEU A 43 8.76 -2.66 7.20
C LEU A 43 7.53 -1.94 7.77
N ALA A 44 6.37 -2.11 7.15
CA ALA A 44 5.11 -1.55 7.64
C ALA A 44 4.75 -2.10 9.03
N LYS A 45 4.92 -3.42 9.24
CA LYS A 45 4.71 -4.06 10.56
C LYS A 45 5.68 -3.57 11.63
N ARG A 46 6.86 -3.10 11.24
CA ARG A 46 7.85 -2.46 12.12
C ARG A 46 7.63 -0.95 12.29
N ASN A 47 6.56 -0.40 11.69
CA ASN A 47 6.27 1.03 11.64
C ASN A 47 7.36 1.88 10.95
N GLU A 48 8.19 1.28 10.10
CA GLU A 48 9.24 2.00 9.34
C GLU A 48 8.70 2.70 8.09
N ILE A 49 7.53 2.24 7.60
CA ILE A 49 6.76 2.86 6.52
C ILE A 49 5.28 2.82 6.87
N ASP A 50 4.49 3.62 6.16
CA ASP A 50 3.04 3.55 6.29
C ASP A 50 2.42 2.57 5.30
N ALA A 51 1.32 1.93 5.74
CA ALA A 51 0.52 1.06 4.90
C ALA A 51 -0.97 1.23 5.20
N LYS A 52 -1.80 1.03 4.17
CA LYS A 52 -3.24 0.92 4.31
C LYS A 52 -3.70 -0.46 3.86
N LEU A 53 -4.57 -1.09 4.63
CA LEU A 53 -5.24 -2.35 4.28
C LEU A 53 -6.67 -2.01 3.87
N LEU A 54 -6.99 -2.26 2.62
CA LEU A 54 -8.33 -2.11 2.09
C LEU A 54 -9.01 -3.47 2.07
N SER A 55 -9.99 -3.68 2.95
CA SER A 55 -10.79 -4.90 3.04
C SER A 55 -12.14 -4.68 2.32
N MET A 56 -12.44 -5.49 1.31
CA MET A 56 -13.69 -5.48 0.55
C MET A 56 -14.17 -6.91 0.37
N ASP A 57 -15.36 -7.23 0.89
CA ASP A 57 -15.99 -8.55 0.77
C ASP A 57 -15.05 -9.72 1.15
N GLY A 58 -14.28 -9.56 2.23
CA GLY A 58 -13.31 -10.56 2.71
C GLY A 58 -11.98 -10.59 1.95
N THR A 59 -11.80 -9.76 0.92
CA THR A 59 -10.52 -9.59 0.22
C THR A 59 -9.77 -8.37 0.72
N THR A 60 -8.54 -8.55 1.20
CA THR A 60 -7.69 -7.44 1.69
C THR A 60 -6.58 -7.09 0.70
N THR A 61 -6.53 -5.83 0.27
CA THR A 61 -5.47 -5.29 -0.58
C THR A 61 -4.59 -4.33 0.22
N TRP A 62 -3.28 -4.55 0.17
CA TRP A 62 -2.30 -3.64 0.79
C TRP A 62 -2.00 -2.47 -0.13
N TYR A 63 -1.85 -1.28 0.45
CA TYR A 63 -1.40 -0.07 -0.19
C TYR A 63 -0.21 0.50 0.58
N TYR A 64 0.77 1.03 -0.15
CA TYR A 64 1.95 1.68 0.42
C TYR A 64 2.10 3.07 -0.18
N LYS A 65 2.72 3.98 0.57
CA LYS A 65 2.92 5.35 0.13
C LYS A 65 4.09 5.42 -0.83
N GLU A 66 3.91 6.10 -1.96
CA GLU A 66 4.93 6.21 -2.99
C GLU A 66 6.22 6.86 -2.49
N THR A 67 6.11 7.86 -1.61
CA THR A 67 7.25 8.54 -0.99
C THR A 67 8.13 7.59 -0.19
N ASP A 68 7.52 6.68 0.58
CA ASP A 68 8.26 5.71 1.41
C ASP A 68 8.98 4.69 0.54
N VAL A 69 8.29 4.15 -0.47
CA VAL A 69 8.88 3.16 -1.37
C VAL A 69 10.01 3.78 -2.19
N ASN A 70 9.87 5.03 -2.65
CA ASN A 70 10.93 5.74 -3.36
C ASN A 70 12.15 6.01 -2.48
N ARG A 71 11.94 6.38 -1.21
CA ARG A 71 13.02 6.53 -0.22
C ARG A 71 13.80 5.23 -0.05
N LEU A 72 13.10 4.10 0.15
CA LEU A 72 13.74 2.78 0.27
C LEU A 72 14.52 2.36 -0.98
N LYS A 73 14.06 2.74 -2.18
CA LYS A 73 14.80 2.50 -3.43
C LYS A 73 16.10 3.30 -3.48
N SER A 74 16.08 4.56 -3.04
CA SER A 74 17.28 5.40 -3.00
C SER A 74 18.31 4.90 -1.97
N GLU A 75 17.86 4.18 -0.95
CA GLU A 75 18.70 3.55 0.07
C GLU A 75 19.25 2.17 -0.38
N ASN A 76 19.07 1.78 -1.66
CA ASN A 76 19.43 0.45 -2.20
C ASN A 76 18.74 -0.74 -1.49
N MET A 77 17.55 -0.51 -0.92
CA MET A 77 16.84 -1.51 -0.13
C MET A 77 15.72 -2.25 -0.88
N CYS A 78 15.59 -2.14 -2.21
CA CYS A 78 14.49 -2.77 -2.95
C CYS A 78 14.99 -3.65 -4.09
#